data_AF-A0A0P7H6R9-F1
#
_entry.id   AF-A0A0P7H6R9-F1
#
_cell.length_a   1.000
_cell.length_b   1.000
_cell.length_c   1.000
_cell.angle_alpha   90.00
_cell.angle_beta   90.00
_cell.angle_gamma   90.00
#
_symmetry.space_group_name_H-M   'P 1'
#
loop_
_entity.id
_entity.type
_entity.pdbx_description
1 polymer ?
#
loop_
_entity_poly.entity_id
_entity_poly.type
_entity_poly.pdbx_seq_one_letter_code
_entity_poly.pdbx_strand_id
1 'polypeptide(L)'
;MDDDPSVTAEDIGQYARRARLDPDRFDPEEQAAAMAAQDDLVSRLDELELPTAPDRTFWDPNEDDDPHAAFLSRCDIQRTDDGVLSGLTVAVKDNIAVAGLPMTAGSPLFADHVPAEDATVVDRLLDAGGRIVGKANMDEFAFGGDAETMRFRLARNPNDPEHQPGGSSAGSGVAVADGLADVALGSDTGGSVRFPASFCGVVGLKPSRGLVPLTGFVQFSKLNDEIGVLADTVANAARTLDAIAGPDPQDAATAGSTPQAYVDAVDGVDAAAVETLTVGVPDELFGGEPAVDETVRAALDELAAAGATVREVSIPNFEYAIPAWWAIAMTEVAAYVERNGANFWQRSVADPAFTAAVDEALAERAGELGDYPAEAFLYGQHLLAADGPEYYARAQRARALVTAGVEDALEGVDVLAGRRRRWSRPRGRARATWRTVRSTRRSARRGRSTSPAIRRSRCPVARTTGSRSGCSSSPGAAPTRLRSGRRRSGSRSPSRWHSGSSSHWFTDCGVTPVTLIALLPSLCV
;
A
#
# COMPACT_ATOMS: atom_id res chain seq x y z
N MET A 1 -31.85 15.23 44.02
CA MET A 1 -30.49 14.71 43.80
C MET A 1 -29.77 15.88 43.19
N ASP A 2 -28.60 16.22 43.73
CA ASP A 2 -27.82 17.31 43.17
C ASP A 2 -27.30 16.85 41.81
N ASP A 3 -27.74 17.51 40.74
CA ASP A 3 -27.12 17.36 39.43
C ASP A 3 -25.75 18.03 39.51
N ASP A 4 -24.71 17.21 39.71
CA ASP A 4 -23.31 17.60 39.58
C ASP A 4 -23.14 18.14 38.14
N PRO A 5 -22.60 19.36 37.92
CA PRO A 5 -22.52 19.93 36.59
C PRO A 5 -21.72 19.02 35.65
N SER A 6 -22.21 18.84 34.42
CA SER A 6 -21.57 18.00 33.39
C SER A 6 -20.14 18.42 33.03
N VAL A 7 -19.77 19.66 33.35
CA VAL A 7 -18.43 20.22 33.18
C VAL A 7 -17.99 20.87 34.50
N THR A 8 -16.85 20.46 35.04
CA THR A 8 -16.32 20.99 36.30
C THR A 8 -15.38 22.19 36.09
N ALA A 9 -15.04 22.88 37.18
CA ALA A 9 -14.00 23.91 37.17
C ALA A 9 -12.60 23.37 36.79
N GLU A 10 -12.33 22.09 37.05
CA GLU A 10 -11.08 21.44 36.62
C GLU A 10 -11.05 21.25 35.10
N ASP A 11 -12.17 20.82 34.51
CA ASP A 11 -12.37 20.65 33.07
C ASP A 11 -12.21 21.99 32.34
N ILE A 12 -12.88 23.05 32.80
CA ILE A 12 -12.75 24.41 32.23
C ILE A 12 -11.30 24.87 32.24
N GLY A 13 -10.59 24.64 33.36
CA GLY A 13 -9.15 24.90 33.45
C GLY A 13 -8.33 24.06 32.47
N GLN A 14 -8.67 22.79 32.25
CA GLN A 14 -8.01 21.91 31.29
C GLN A 14 -8.28 22.33 29.84
N TYR A 15 -9.51 22.71 29.50
CA TYR A 15 -9.90 23.20 28.19
C TYR A 15 -9.21 24.53 27.86
N ALA A 16 -9.18 25.48 28.81
CA ALA A 16 -8.42 26.72 28.66
C ALA A 16 -6.94 26.45 28.40
N ARG A 17 -6.30 25.56 29.19
CA ARG A 17 -4.90 25.14 28.97
C ARG A 17 -4.69 24.49 27.59
N ARG A 18 -5.59 23.59 27.14
CA ARG A 18 -5.52 22.95 25.81
C ARG A 18 -5.67 23.97 24.68
N ALA A 19 -6.53 24.97 24.87
CA ALA A 19 -6.73 26.11 23.95
C ALA A 19 -5.61 27.17 24.03
N ARG A 20 -4.62 27.02 24.93
CA ARG A 20 -3.55 28.00 25.21
C ARG A 20 -4.06 29.35 25.70
N LEU A 21 -5.19 29.34 26.41
CA LEU A 21 -5.80 30.48 27.06
C LEU A 21 -5.41 30.50 28.55
N ASP A 22 -5.45 31.68 29.15
CA ASP A 22 -5.28 31.85 30.59
C ASP A 22 -6.54 31.33 31.33
N PRO A 23 -6.44 30.30 32.21
CA PRO A 23 -7.59 29.80 32.96
C PRO A 23 -8.23 30.85 33.85
N ASP A 24 -7.43 31.78 34.41
CA ASP A 24 -7.89 32.79 35.37
C ASP A 24 -8.76 33.89 34.70
N ARG A 25 -8.91 33.83 33.37
CA ARG A 25 -9.82 34.68 32.59
C ARG A 25 -11.29 34.27 32.72
N PHE A 26 -11.58 33.04 33.15
CA PHE A 26 -12.90 32.45 33.09
C PHE A 26 -13.48 32.26 34.49
N ASP A 27 -14.71 32.75 34.71
CA ASP A 27 -15.50 32.34 35.86
C ASP A 27 -16.02 30.91 35.64
N PRO A 28 -15.69 29.92 36.51
CA PRO A 28 -16.05 28.53 36.24
C PRO A 28 -17.56 28.25 36.28
N GLU A 29 -18.31 28.94 37.15
CA GLU A 29 -19.76 28.74 37.26
C GLU A 29 -20.49 29.31 36.02
N GLU A 30 -20.09 30.50 35.57
CA GLU A 30 -20.60 31.10 34.33
C GLU A 30 -20.28 30.25 33.10
N GLN A 31 -19.05 29.72 33.00
CA GLN A 31 -18.67 28.88 31.85
C GLN A 31 -19.35 27.50 31.88
N ALA A 32 -19.50 26.85 33.04
CA ALA A 32 -20.22 25.58 33.13
C ALA A 32 -21.69 25.73 32.69
N ALA A 33 -22.36 26.78 33.15
CA ALA A 33 -23.73 27.10 32.71
C ALA A 33 -23.82 27.42 31.21
N ALA A 34 -22.84 28.16 30.67
CA ALA A 34 -22.80 28.48 29.24
C ALA A 34 -22.47 27.27 28.36
N MET A 35 -21.69 26.30 28.85
CA MET A 35 -21.41 25.04 28.17
C MET A 35 -22.63 24.12 28.19
N ALA A 36 -23.29 23.92 29.33
CA ALA A 36 -24.52 23.13 29.42
C ALA A 36 -25.64 23.64 28.48
N ALA A 37 -25.77 24.96 28.32
CA ALA A 37 -26.71 25.56 27.37
C ALA A 37 -26.30 25.39 25.88
N GLN A 38 -25.02 25.15 25.59
CA GLN A 38 -24.55 24.78 24.26
C GLN A 38 -24.68 23.27 24.02
N ASP A 39 -24.47 22.45 25.04
CA ASP A 39 -24.66 20.99 24.99
C ASP A 39 -26.15 20.66 24.73
N ASP A 40 -27.10 21.39 25.33
CA ASP A 40 -28.55 21.30 25.02
C ASP A 40 -28.89 21.68 23.56
N LEU A 41 -28.12 22.59 22.95
CA LEU A 41 -28.27 22.91 21.53
C LEU A 41 -27.70 21.78 20.63
N VAL A 42 -26.63 21.12 21.08
CA VAL A 42 -25.92 20.06 20.34
C VAL A 42 -26.59 18.70 20.50
N SER A 43 -27.19 18.38 21.65
CA SER A 43 -27.89 17.11 21.91
C SER A 43 -29.08 16.86 20.98
N ARG A 44 -29.56 17.91 20.30
CA ARG A 44 -30.50 17.80 19.18
C ARG A 44 -29.97 16.96 17.99
N LEU A 45 -28.66 16.72 17.94
CA LEU A 45 -28.06 15.78 16.98
C LEU A 45 -28.29 14.31 17.39
N ASP A 46 -28.53 14.03 18.68
CA ASP A 46 -28.90 12.70 19.17
C ASP A 46 -30.33 12.31 18.74
N GLU A 47 -31.14 13.28 18.30
CA GLU A 47 -32.45 13.08 17.67
C GLU A 47 -32.36 12.59 16.21
N LEU A 48 -31.17 12.55 15.60
CA LEU A 48 -30.99 12.11 14.22
C LEU A 48 -31.11 10.59 14.08
N GLU A 49 -32.04 10.14 13.24
CA GLU A 49 -32.13 8.73 12.84
C GLU A 49 -30.87 8.34 12.07
N LEU A 50 -30.07 7.43 12.65
CA LEU A 50 -28.90 6.88 11.98
C LEU A 50 -29.31 5.93 10.83
N PRO A 51 -28.59 5.93 9.70
CA PRO A 51 -28.86 5.00 8.62
C PRO A 51 -28.69 3.55 9.12
N THR A 52 -29.62 2.67 8.73
CA THR A 52 -29.57 1.25 9.09
C THR A 52 -28.96 0.45 7.96
N ALA A 53 -28.00 -0.43 8.26
CA ALA A 53 -27.38 -1.28 7.26
C ALA A 53 -28.40 -2.22 6.58
N PRO A 54 -28.32 -2.39 5.25
CA PRO A 54 -29.17 -3.33 4.54
C PRO A 54 -28.79 -4.77 4.89
N ASP A 55 -29.78 -5.65 4.94
CA ASP A 55 -29.53 -7.09 5.05
C ASP A 55 -28.92 -7.61 3.74
N ARG A 56 -27.66 -8.05 3.79
CA ARG A 56 -26.92 -8.64 2.67
C ARG A 56 -26.29 -9.95 3.09
N THR A 57 -26.46 -10.98 2.26
CA THR A 57 -25.86 -12.29 2.52
C THR A 57 -24.36 -12.28 2.21
N PHE A 58 -23.56 -12.69 3.20
CA PHE A 58 -22.14 -12.98 3.06
C PHE A 58 -21.79 -14.26 3.84
N TRP A 59 -20.62 -14.83 3.57
CA TRP A 59 -20.12 -16.03 4.25
C TRP A 59 -18.59 -16.03 4.38
N ASP A 60 -18.07 -16.85 5.28
CA ASP A 60 -16.63 -17.02 5.45
C ASP A 60 -16.00 -17.77 4.25
N PRO A 61 -14.87 -17.30 3.70
CA PRO A 61 -14.11 -18.04 2.70
C PRO A 61 -13.54 -19.34 3.28
N ASN A 62 -13.68 -20.45 2.54
CA ASN A 62 -13.02 -21.73 2.85
C ASN A 62 -11.66 -21.84 2.12
N GLU A 63 -10.81 -22.78 2.53
CA GLU A 63 -9.47 -22.96 1.93
C GLU A 63 -9.49 -23.62 0.54
N ASP A 64 -10.57 -24.28 0.13
CA ASP A 64 -10.68 -24.93 -1.18
C ASP A 64 -10.99 -23.90 -2.28
N ASP A 65 -11.87 -22.93 -2.00
CA ASP A 65 -12.26 -21.84 -2.92
C ASP A 65 -11.38 -20.58 -2.80
N ASP A 66 -10.62 -20.42 -1.70
CA ASP A 66 -9.69 -19.30 -1.47
C ASP A 66 -8.36 -19.78 -0.81
N PRO A 67 -7.52 -20.51 -1.57
CA PRO A 67 -6.32 -21.19 -1.04
C PRO A 67 -5.18 -20.25 -0.65
N HIS A 68 -5.19 -19.02 -1.16
CA HIS A 68 -4.18 -17.99 -0.87
C HIS A 68 -4.69 -16.89 0.06
N ALA A 69 -5.89 -17.02 0.61
CA ALA A 69 -6.51 -16.11 1.58
C ALA A 69 -6.66 -14.65 1.08
N ALA A 70 -7.22 -14.52 -0.12
CA ALA A 70 -7.57 -13.27 -0.78
C ALA A 70 -8.72 -12.54 -0.09
N PHE A 71 -9.66 -13.24 0.55
CA PHE A 71 -10.88 -12.65 1.12
C PHE A 71 -10.92 -12.72 2.65
N LEU A 72 -11.67 -11.78 3.26
CA LEU A 72 -12.12 -11.87 4.65
C LEU A 72 -13.56 -12.37 4.72
N SER A 73 -14.41 -11.91 3.80
CA SER A 73 -15.76 -12.42 3.58
C SER A 73 -16.06 -12.54 2.09
N ARG A 74 -16.88 -13.51 1.72
CA ARG A 74 -17.40 -13.73 0.37
C ARG A 74 -18.86 -13.30 0.30
N CYS A 75 -19.29 -12.83 -0.87
CA CYS A 75 -20.67 -12.45 -1.13
C CYS A 75 -21.02 -12.66 -2.61
N ASP A 76 -22.27 -12.40 -2.97
CA ASP A 76 -22.70 -12.25 -4.36
C ASP A 76 -23.67 -11.05 -4.42
N ILE A 77 -23.15 -9.88 -4.79
CA ILE A 77 -23.92 -8.62 -4.82
C ILE A 77 -23.85 -8.02 -6.22
N GLN A 78 -25.00 -7.88 -6.85
CA GLN A 78 -25.16 -7.25 -8.16
C GLN A 78 -26.46 -6.43 -8.18
N ARG A 79 -26.43 -5.24 -8.76
CA ARG A 79 -27.59 -4.34 -8.86
C ARG A 79 -28.22 -4.37 -10.26
N THR A 80 -27.40 -4.47 -11.29
CA THR A 80 -27.79 -4.59 -12.71
C THR A 80 -26.78 -5.51 -13.43
N ASP A 81 -27.19 -6.09 -14.56
CA ASP A 81 -26.36 -6.88 -15.48
C ASP A 81 -25.99 -6.11 -16.77
N ASP A 82 -26.34 -4.81 -16.82
CA ASP A 82 -26.00 -3.86 -17.88
C ASP A 82 -25.03 -2.77 -17.39
N GLY A 83 -24.23 -2.19 -18.30
CA GLY A 83 -23.19 -1.19 -18.04
C GLY A 83 -21.77 -1.63 -18.42
N VAL A 84 -20.79 -0.72 -18.24
CA VAL A 84 -19.39 -0.93 -18.71
C VAL A 84 -18.66 -2.08 -18.00
N LEU A 85 -19.12 -2.52 -16.83
CA LEU A 85 -18.58 -3.64 -16.05
C LEU A 85 -19.41 -4.93 -16.17
N SER A 86 -20.41 -4.97 -17.05
CA SER A 86 -21.22 -6.17 -17.30
C SER A 86 -20.34 -7.42 -17.50
N GLY A 87 -20.67 -8.47 -16.74
CA GLY A 87 -19.96 -9.74 -16.74
C GLY A 87 -18.66 -9.79 -15.93
N LEU A 88 -18.18 -8.67 -15.37
CA LEU A 88 -16.99 -8.64 -14.51
C LEU A 88 -17.34 -8.85 -13.04
N THR A 89 -16.48 -9.61 -12.37
CA THR A 89 -16.46 -9.81 -10.92
C THR A 89 -15.47 -8.88 -10.23
N VAL A 90 -15.87 -8.34 -9.08
CA VAL A 90 -15.13 -7.32 -8.35
C VAL A 90 -14.86 -7.74 -6.91
N ALA A 91 -13.61 -7.72 -6.49
CA ALA A 91 -13.25 -7.80 -5.07
C ALA A 91 -13.06 -6.39 -4.48
N VAL A 92 -13.59 -6.11 -3.29
CA VAL A 92 -13.51 -4.76 -2.69
C VAL A 92 -12.68 -4.80 -1.41
N LYS A 93 -11.55 -4.08 -1.36
CA LYS A 93 -10.67 -4.03 -0.18
C LYS A 93 -11.44 -3.66 1.10
N ASP A 94 -11.10 -4.31 2.20
CA ASP A 94 -11.85 -4.24 3.45
C ASP A 94 -11.79 -2.91 4.24
N ASN A 95 -11.17 -1.85 3.68
CA ASN A 95 -11.27 -0.48 4.17
C ASN A 95 -12.15 0.43 3.28
N ILE A 96 -12.90 -0.16 2.34
CA ILE A 96 -13.91 0.48 1.50
C ILE A 96 -15.28 -0.09 1.93
N ALA A 97 -16.22 0.80 2.21
CA ALA A 97 -17.56 0.44 2.69
C ALA A 97 -18.37 -0.28 1.62
N VAL A 98 -18.92 -1.43 1.99
CA VAL A 98 -19.96 -2.15 1.26
C VAL A 98 -21.07 -2.36 2.28
N ALA A 99 -22.20 -1.69 2.11
CA ALA A 99 -23.30 -1.65 3.07
C ALA A 99 -23.73 -3.06 3.48
N GLY A 100 -23.93 -3.30 4.77
CA GLY A 100 -24.39 -4.62 5.27
C GLY A 100 -23.33 -5.73 5.31
N LEU A 101 -22.10 -5.48 4.85
CA LEU A 101 -20.95 -6.40 4.99
C LEU A 101 -19.94 -5.86 6.01
N PRO A 102 -19.30 -6.72 6.83
CA PRO A 102 -18.26 -6.27 7.76
C PRO A 102 -17.16 -5.44 7.06
N MET A 103 -16.67 -4.40 7.74
CA MET A 103 -15.57 -3.55 7.29
C MET A 103 -14.56 -3.38 8.42
N THR A 104 -13.58 -4.28 8.47
CA THR A 104 -12.63 -4.38 9.59
C THR A 104 -11.37 -3.53 9.43
N ALA A 105 -11.13 -3.00 8.22
CA ALA A 105 -9.86 -2.38 7.82
C ALA A 105 -8.60 -3.22 8.18
N GLY A 106 -8.76 -4.55 8.24
CA GLY A 106 -7.70 -5.49 8.63
C GLY A 106 -7.34 -5.51 10.12
N SER A 107 -8.09 -4.83 11.00
CA SER A 107 -7.86 -4.79 12.45
C SER A 107 -8.98 -5.51 13.24
N PRO A 108 -8.66 -6.29 14.30
CA PRO A 108 -9.65 -6.83 15.24
C PRO A 108 -10.52 -5.75 15.91
N LEU A 109 -10.01 -4.51 16.01
CA LEU A 109 -10.74 -3.38 16.59
C LEU A 109 -12.10 -3.15 15.92
N PHE A 110 -12.20 -3.40 14.60
CA PHE A 110 -13.41 -3.18 13.81
C PHE A 110 -14.06 -4.48 13.33
N ALA A 111 -13.80 -5.62 13.99
CA ALA A 111 -14.35 -6.92 13.61
C ALA A 111 -15.89 -6.90 13.47
N ASP A 112 -16.57 -6.14 14.34
CA ASP A 112 -18.03 -6.06 14.41
C ASP A 112 -18.62 -4.83 13.67
N HIS A 113 -17.78 -3.98 13.04
CA HIS A 113 -18.28 -2.79 12.35
C HIS A 113 -18.87 -3.17 10.97
N VAL A 114 -20.14 -2.80 10.77
CA VAL A 114 -20.88 -2.97 9.51
C VAL A 114 -21.37 -1.57 9.07
N PRO A 115 -20.92 -1.05 7.92
CA PRO A 115 -21.33 0.26 7.44
C PRO A 115 -22.78 0.20 6.94
N ALA A 116 -23.50 1.31 7.14
CA ALA A 116 -24.89 1.42 6.72
C ALA A 116 -25.06 1.78 5.23
N GLU A 117 -24.07 2.44 4.64
CA GLU A 117 -24.08 2.95 3.27
C GLU A 117 -22.92 2.35 2.46
N ASP A 118 -23.10 2.28 1.13
CA ASP A 118 -22.03 1.88 0.20
C ASP A 118 -21.07 3.07 0.01
N ALA A 119 -19.78 2.80 -0.21
CA ALA A 119 -18.87 3.82 -0.69
C ALA A 119 -19.32 4.31 -2.09
N THR A 120 -19.11 5.58 -2.45
CA THR A 120 -19.50 6.11 -3.77
C THR A 120 -18.92 5.28 -4.93
N VAL A 121 -17.71 4.74 -4.76
CA VAL A 121 -17.10 3.83 -5.76
C VAL A 121 -17.83 2.48 -5.85
N VAL A 122 -18.39 1.96 -4.76
CA VAL A 122 -19.16 0.72 -4.71
C VAL A 122 -20.53 0.89 -5.35
N ASP A 123 -21.22 2.00 -5.08
CA ASP A 123 -22.44 2.38 -5.79
C ASP A 123 -22.21 2.42 -7.31
N ARG A 124 -21.16 3.14 -7.74
CA ARG A 124 -20.77 3.26 -9.15
C ARG A 124 -20.45 1.92 -9.81
N LEU A 125 -19.72 1.03 -9.12
CA LEU A 125 -19.44 -0.32 -9.62
C LEU A 125 -20.73 -1.12 -9.86
N LEU A 126 -21.66 -1.06 -8.90
CA LEU A 126 -22.93 -1.78 -8.95
C LEU A 126 -23.86 -1.23 -10.03
N ASP A 127 -23.95 0.09 -10.18
CA ASP A 127 -24.70 0.77 -11.25
C ASP A 127 -24.11 0.52 -12.65
N ALA A 128 -22.80 0.26 -12.74
CA ALA A 128 -22.08 -0.04 -13.97
C ALA A 128 -22.13 -1.53 -14.38
N GLY A 129 -22.88 -2.38 -13.68
CA GLY A 129 -23.05 -3.80 -14.02
C GLY A 129 -22.04 -4.75 -13.37
N GLY A 130 -21.17 -4.25 -12.48
CA GLY A 130 -20.17 -5.05 -11.78
C GLY A 130 -20.78 -5.89 -10.66
N ARG A 131 -20.30 -7.14 -10.52
CA ARG A 131 -20.74 -8.07 -9.48
C ARG A 131 -19.69 -8.21 -8.38
N ILE A 132 -20.00 -7.76 -7.17
CA ILE A 132 -19.08 -7.83 -6.03
C ILE A 132 -19.11 -9.24 -5.45
N VAL A 133 -17.93 -9.85 -5.31
CA VAL A 133 -17.76 -11.27 -4.89
C VAL A 133 -17.16 -11.45 -3.49
N GLY A 134 -16.73 -10.36 -2.84
CA GLY A 134 -16.28 -10.40 -1.45
C GLY A 134 -15.47 -9.18 -0.99
N LYS A 135 -15.24 -9.10 0.33
CA LYS A 135 -14.32 -8.14 0.95
C LYS A 135 -12.90 -8.70 0.91
N ALA A 136 -11.99 -8.01 0.24
CA ALA A 136 -10.62 -8.44 0.04
C ALA A 136 -9.73 -8.11 1.26
N ASN A 137 -8.93 -9.10 1.63
CA ASN A 137 -8.00 -9.09 2.75
C ASN A 137 -6.93 -7.98 2.62
N MET A 138 -6.45 -7.47 3.74
CA MET A 138 -5.52 -6.35 3.78
C MET A 138 -4.67 -6.34 5.06
N ASP A 139 -3.59 -5.57 5.02
CA ASP A 139 -2.82 -5.25 6.21
C ASP A 139 -3.58 -4.29 7.13
N GLU A 140 -3.41 -4.47 8.45
CA GLU A 140 -4.06 -3.73 9.53
C GLU A 140 -3.94 -2.21 9.37
N PHE A 141 -5.08 -1.50 9.38
CA PHE A 141 -5.15 -0.05 9.13
C PHE A 141 -4.39 0.40 7.86
N ALA A 142 -4.29 -0.47 6.85
CA ALA A 142 -3.48 -0.27 5.65
C ALA A 142 -1.95 -0.08 5.90
N PHE A 143 -1.44 -0.30 7.12
CA PHE A 143 -0.01 -0.30 7.47
C PHE A 143 0.67 -1.60 7.01
N GLY A 144 0.87 -1.72 5.70
CA GLY A 144 1.27 -2.98 5.09
C GLY A 144 2.74 -3.15 4.70
N GLY A 145 3.02 -4.33 4.15
CA GLY A 145 4.30 -4.67 3.50
C GLY A 145 5.09 -5.81 4.14
N ASP A 146 4.58 -6.49 5.17
CA ASP A 146 5.18 -7.72 5.71
C ASP A 146 4.06 -8.73 6.07
N ALA A 147 4.41 -9.99 6.37
CA ALA A 147 3.41 -11.02 6.72
C ALA A 147 2.79 -10.82 8.12
N GLU A 148 3.47 -10.08 8.98
CA GLU A 148 3.11 -9.86 10.39
C GLU A 148 2.01 -8.79 10.57
N THR A 149 1.66 -8.05 9.50
CA THR A 149 0.68 -6.96 9.50
C THR A 149 -0.74 -7.37 9.10
N MET A 150 -0.96 -8.64 8.71
CA MET A 150 -2.29 -9.19 8.42
C MET A 150 -2.82 -9.93 9.65
N ARG A 151 -3.93 -9.45 10.25
CA ARG A 151 -4.40 -9.95 11.56
C ARG A 151 -5.43 -11.07 11.50
N PHE A 152 -6.18 -11.17 10.40
CA PHE A 152 -7.24 -12.17 10.24
C PHE A 152 -6.76 -13.43 9.50
N ARG A 153 -6.29 -13.27 8.24
CA ARG A 153 -5.76 -14.37 7.42
C ARG A 153 -4.47 -13.94 6.75
N LEU A 154 -3.46 -14.83 6.71
CA LEU A 154 -2.19 -14.55 6.04
C LEU A 154 -2.31 -14.78 4.53
N ALA A 155 -2.47 -13.71 3.76
CA ALA A 155 -2.48 -13.78 2.30
C ALA A 155 -1.15 -14.36 1.76
N ARG A 156 -1.23 -15.16 0.69
CA ARG A 156 -0.09 -15.83 0.05
C ARG A 156 0.08 -15.32 -1.37
N ASN A 157 1.30 -15.24 -1.86
CA ASN A 157 1.56 -14.84 -3.24
C ASN A 157 1.27 -16.04 -4.17
N PRO A 158 0.37 -15.92 -5.16
CA PRO A 158 0.04 -17.04 -6.06
C PRO A 158 1.23 -17.58 -6.87
N ASN A 159 2.22 -16.73 -7.16
CA ASN A 159 3.41 -17.14 -7.92
C ASN A 159 4.40 -17.96 -7.06
N ASP A 160 4.43 -17.71 -5.75
CA ASP A 160 5.21 -18.48 -4.78
C ASP A 160 4.69 -18.25 -3.35
N PRO A 161 3.99 -19.23 -2.76
CA PRO A 161 3.47 -19.13 -1.39
C PRO A 161 4.52 -18.93 -0.27
N GLU A 162 5.82 -19.10 -0.54
CA GLU A 162 6.90 -18.75 0.40
C GLU A 162 7.25 -17.25 0.39
N HIS A 163 6.68 -16.47 -0.53
CA HIS A 163 6.89 -15.03 -0.67
C HIS A 163 5.69 -14.21 -0.15
N GLN A 164 5.86 -12.89 -0.10
CA GLN A 164 4.81 -11.94 0.26
C GLN A 164 4.00 -11.57 -0.99
N PRO A 165 2.67 -11.38 -0.88
CA PRO A 165 1.83 -10.89 -1.98
C PRO A 165 1.96 -9.36 -2.20
N GLY A 166 2.79 -8.67 -1.42
CA GLY A 166 2.78 -7.20 -1.33
C GLY A 166 1.67 -6.70 -0.40
N GLY A 167 1.49 -5.38 -0.32
CA GLY A 167 0.49 -4.76 0.56
C GLY A 167 0.41 -3.24 0.38
N SER A 168 -0.58 -2.56 0.95
CA SER A 168 -1.60 -3.12 1.86
C SER A 168 -2.86 -3.70 1.22
N SER A 169 -3.06 -3.56 -0.10
CA SER A 169 -4.18 -4.20 -0.82
C SER A 169 -3.84 -5.64 -1.22
N ALA A 170 -3.32 -6.42 -0.26
CA ALA A 170 -2.77 -7.75 -0.49
C ALA A 170 -3.81 -8.71 -1.10
N GLY A 171 -4.95 -8.86 -0.43
CA GLY A 171 -6.04 -9.71 -0.88
C GLY A 171 -6.61 -9.29 -2.22
N SER A 172 -6.67 -7.98 -2.52
CA SER A 172 -7.07 -7.48 -3.84
C SER A 172 -6.12 -7.96 -4.95
N GLY A 173 -4.81 -8.02 -4.68
CA GLY A 173 -3.82 -8.50 -5.66
C GLY A 173 -3.87 -10.02 -5.83
N VAL A 174 -4.08 -10.76 -4.74
CA VAL A 174 -4.23 -12.22 -4.75
C VAL A 174 -5.53 -12.63 -5.46
N ALA A 175 -6.66 -11.98 -5.17
CA ALA A 175 -7.96 -12.27 -5.78
C ALA A 175 -7.90 -12.21 -7.31
N VAL A 176 -7.23 -11.20 -7.86
CA VAL A 176 -7.06 -11.03 -9.30
C VAL A 176 -6.07 -12.05 -9.87
N ALA A 177 -4.93 -12.28 -9.20
CA ALA A 177 -3.91 -13.21 -9.68
C ALA A 177 -4.34 -14.69 -9.65
N ASP A 178 -5.24 -15.07 -8.73
CA ASP A 178 -5.87 -16.39 -8.68
C ASP A 178 -7.09 -16.53 -9.61
N GLY A 179 -7.55 -15.44 -10.24
CA GLY A 179 -8.78 -15.44 -11.04
C GLY A 179 -10.07 -15.56 -10.21
N LEU A 180 -10.03 -15.24 -8.92
CA LEU A 180 -11.19 -15.21 -8.01
C LEU A 180 -12.02 -13.93 -8.14
N ALA A 181 -11.48 -12.91 -8.82
CA ALA A 181 -12.17 -11.73 -9.34
C ALA A 181 -11.44 -11.21 -10.58
N ASP A 182 -12.15 -10.69 -11.58
CA ASP A 182 -11.54 -10.10 -12.79
C ASP A 182 -10.81 -8.78 -12.47
N VAL A 183 -11.40 -8.01 -11.55
CA VAL A 183 -10.85 -6.76 -11.03
C VAL A 183 -11.01 -6.67 -9.51
N ALA A 184 -10.22 -5.80 -8.88
CA ALA A 184 -10.37 -5.50 -7.48
C ALA A 184 -10.11 -4.01 -7.19
N LEU A 185 -10.89 -3.44 -6.27
CA LEU A 185 -10.54 -2.17 -5.66
C LEU A 185 -9.47 -2.39 -4.59
N GLY A 186 -8.55 -1.44 -4.50
CA GLY A 186 -7.59 -1.29 -3.42
C GLY A 186 -7.43 0.18 -3.03
N SER A 187 -6.58 0.44 -2.04
CA SER A 187 -6.16 1.81 -1.69
C SER A 187 -4.66 1.95 -1.77
N ASP A 188 -4.17 3.08 -2.27
CA ASP A 188 -2.76 3.36 -2.55
C ASP A 188 -2.32 4.67 -1.90
N THR A 189 -1.89 4.59 -0.64
CA THR A 189 -1.34 5.76 0.08
C THR A 189 0.12 6.03 -0.27
N GLY A 190 0.92 4.97 -0.45
CA GLY A 190 2.37 5.04 -0.70
C GLY A 190 2.87 3.96 -1.65
N GLY A 191 1.96 3.38 -2.44
CA GLY A 191 2.17 2.21 -3.29
C GLY A 191 1.21 1.06 -3.01
N SER A 192 0.20 1.20 -2.15
CA SER A 192 -0.58 0.05 -1.64
C SER A 192 -1.54 -0.64 -2.62
N VAL A 193 -1.77 -0.13 -3.84
CA VAL A 193 -2.34 -0.88 -5.00
C VAL A 193 -1.21 -1.43 -5.86
N ARG A 194 -0.20 -0.59 -6.09
CA ARG A 194 0.93 -0.88 -6.97
C ARG A 194 1.84 -2.00 -6.45
N PHE A 195 2.20 -2.03 -5.17
CA PHE A 195 3.04 -3.09 -4.60
C PHE A 195 2.39 -4.47 -4.75
N PRO A 196 1.14 -4.72 -4.30
CA PRO A 196 0.53 -6.03 -4.48
C PRO A 196 0.36 -6.42 -5.95
N ALA A 197 0.02 -5.47 -6.83
CA ALA A 197 -0.06 -5.74 -8.26
C ALA A 197 1.28 -6.24 -8.86
N SER A 198 2.41 -5.59 -8.53
CA SER A 198 3.74 -6.01 -9.01
C SER A 198 4.26 -7.28 -8.36
N PHE A 199 3.79 -7.61 -7.15
CA PHE A 199 4.22 -8.83 -6.44
C PHE A 199 3.41 -10.04 -6.90
N CYS A 200 2.12 -9.86 -7.19
CA CYS A 200 1.22 -10.91 -7.67
C CYS A 200 1.21 -11.06 -9.20
N GLY A 201 1.78 -10.12 -9.96
CA GLY A 201 1.92 -10.21 -11.42
C GLY A 201 0.72 -9.70 -12.21
N VAL A 202 -0.03 -8.73 -11.65
CA VAL A 202 -1.26 -8.18 -12.24
C VAL A 202 -1.14 -6.67 -12.50
N VAL A 203 -2.11 -6.09 -13.21
CA VAL A 203 -2.17 -4.63 -13.42
C VAL A 203 -2.52 -3.93 -12.10
N GLY A 204 -1.93 -2.76 -11.86
CA GLY A 204 -2.17 -1.97 -10.65
C GLY A 204 -2.11 -0.48 -10.95
N LEU A 205 -3.27 0.16 -10.97
CA LEU A 205 -3.51 1.55 -11.35
C LEU A 205 -3.86 2.38 -10.11
N LYS A 206 -2.99 3.32 -9.76
CA LYS A 206 -3.35 4.44 -8.87
C LYS A 206 -3.85 5.59 -9.76
N PRO A 207 -5.09 6.06 -9.61
CA PRO A 207 -5.59 7.21 -10.36
C PRO A 207 -4.85 8.51 -10.02
N SER A 208 -5.05 9.50 -10.88
CA SER A 208 -4.73 10.90 -10.58
C SER A 208 -5.46 11.34 -9.31
N ARG A 209 -4.76 12.06 -8.44
CA ARG A 209 -5.35 12.55 -7.19
C ARG A 209 -6.65 13.34 -7.44
N GLY A 210 -7.70 13.00 -6.68
CA GLY A 210 -9.01 13.65 -6.78
C GLY A 210 -9.84 13.23 -8.01
N LEU A 211 -9.41 12.23 -8.79
CA LEU A 211 -10.23 11.68 -9.88
C LEU A 211 -11.30 10.70 -9.39
N VAL A 212 -11.00 9.95 -8.33
CA VAL A 212 -11.89 8.92 -7.73
C VAL A 212 -12.21 9.35 -6.29
N PRO A 213 -13.48 9.32 -5.86
CA PRO A 213 -13.88 9.78 -4.53
C PRO A 213 -13.47 8.83 -3.41
N LEU A 214 -13.27 9.40 -2.21
CA LEU A 214 -12.95 8.69 -0.97
C LEU A 214 -14.12 8.65 0.04
N THR A 215 -15.35 8.88 -0.42
CA THR A 215 -16.56 8.73 0.39
C THR A 215 -16.79 7.24 0.72
N GLY A 216 -17.03 6.92 1.99
CA GLY A 216 -17.14 5.54 2.49
C GLY A 216 -15.79 4.80 2.58
N PHE A 217 -14.67 5.50 2.72
CA PHE A 217 -13.33 4.91 2.86
C PHE A 217 -12.68 5.26 4.21
N VAL A 218 -12.12 4.25 4.89
CA VAL A 218 -11.35 4.44 6.14
C VAL A 218 -9.98 5.02 5.81
N GLN A 219 -9.79 6.30 6.14
CA GLN A 219 -8.62 7.09 5.72
C GLN A 219 -7.34 6.74 6.49
N PHE A 220 -6.21 6.90 5.80
CA PHE A 220 -4.87 6.83 6.37
C PHE A 220 -4.19 8.20 6.32
N SER A 221 -4.20 8.83 5.16
CA SER A 221 -3.60 10.14 4.91
C SER A 221 -4.34 10.81 3.75
N LYS A 222 -5.24 11.73 4.09
CA LYS A 222 -6.00 12.57 3.15
C LYS A 222 -5.13 13.22 2.06
N LEU A 223 -3.86 13.53 2.33
CA LEU A 223 -2.96 14.09 1.33
C LEU A 223 -2.29 13.08 0.38
N ASN A 224 -2.40 11.77 0.62
CA ASN A 224 -1.74 10.75 -0.21
C ASN A 224 -2.65 9.55 -0.57
N ASP A 225 -3.87 9.45 -0.02
CA ASP A 225 -4.79 8.34 -0.30
C ASP A 225 -5.50 8.49 -1.65
N GLU A 226 -5.43 7.44 -2.47
CA GLU A 226 -6.38 7.20 -3.56
C GLU A 226 -6.92 5.77 -3.53
N ILE A 227 -8.21 5.61 -3.85
CA ILE A 227 -8.76 4.30 -4.26
C ILE A 227 -8.26 4.02 -5.68
N GLY A 228 -7.77 2.82 -5.92
CA GLY A 228 -7.23 2.40 -7.20
C GLY A 228 -7.63 0.99 -7.58
N VAL A 229 -7.27 0.58 -8.78
CA VAL A 229 -7.73 -0.66 -9.42
C VAL A 229 -6.57 -1.65 -9.54
N LEU A 230 -6.84 -2.90 -9.19
CA LEU A 230 -6.06 -4.06 -9.61
C LEU A 230 -6.88 -4.84 -10.63
N ALA A 231 -6.25 -5.34 -11.70
CA ALA A 231 -6.97 -6.03 -12.78
C ALA A 231 -6.08 -7.05 -13.48
N ASP A 232 -6.69 -8.07 -14.07
CA ASP A 232 -6.04 -9.07 -14.92
C ASP A 232 -5.40 -8.42 -16.17
N THR A 233 -6.05 -7.37 -16.70
CA THR A 233 -5.74 -6.71 -17.95
C THR A 233 -5.84 -5.19 -17.83
N VAL A 234 -5.12 -4.48 -18.71
CA VAL A 234 -5.20 -3.00 -18.79
C VAL A 234 -6.59 -2.54 -19.24
N ALA A 235 -7.26 -3.32 -20.09
CA ALA A 235 -8.63 -3.05 -20.53
C ALA A 235 -9.64 -3.08 -19.36
N ASN A 236 -9.59 -4.12 -18.52
CA ASN A 236 -10.46 -4.18 -17.35
C ASN A 236 -10.11 -3.11 -16.29
N ALA A 237 -8.83 -2.72 -16.16
CA ALA A 237 -8.45 -1.56 -15.34
C ALA A 237 -9.06 -0.25 -15.84
N ALA A 238 -9.05 -0.01 -17.17
CA ALA A 238 -9.64 1.17 -17.80
C ALA A 238 -11.17 1.21 -17.65
N ARG A 239 -11.87 0.10 -17.97
CA ARG A 239 -13.32 -0.06 -17.76
C ARG A 239 -13.73 0.21 -16.31
N THR A 240 -12.93 -0.24 -15.35
CA THR A 240 -13.17 0.00 -13.92
C THR A 240 -12.95 1.46 -13.54
N LEU A 241 -11.93 2.11 -14.09
CA LEU A 241 -11.72 3.55 -13.87
C LEU A 241 -12.87 4.38 -14.45
N ASP A 242 -13.39 4.04 -15.63
CA ASP A 242 -14.57 4.68 -16.24
C ASP A 242 -15.80 4.64 -15.34
N ALA A 243 -16.05 3.50 -14.70
CA ALA A 243 -17.16 3.36 -13.76
C ALA A 243 -16.98 4.24 -12.52
N ILE A 244 -15.79 4.22 -11.88
CA ILE A 244 -15.61 4.81 -10.54
C ILE A 244 -15.15 6.29 -10.54
N ALA A 245 -14.63 6.81 -11.65
CA ALA A 245 -14.11 8.17 -11.73
C ALA A 245 -15.20 9.26 -11.77
N GLY A 246 -14.83 10.48 -11.38
CA GLY A 246 -15.65 11.69 -11.53
C GLY A 246 -16.19 12.27 -10.22
N PRO A 247 -16.80 13.46 -10.29
CA PRO A 247 -17.12 14.28 -9.12
C PRO A 247 -18.16 13.62 -8.22
N ASP A 248 -17.94 13.72 -6.91
CA ASP A 248 -18.84 13.32 -5.84
C ASP A 248 -19.17 14.56 -4.99
N PRO A 249 -20.46 14.92 -4.80
CA PRO A 249 -20.86 16.01 -3.91
C PRO A 249 -20.34 15.87 -2.47
N GLN A 250 -20.11 14.64 -2.00
CA GLN A 250 -19.59 14.35 -0.66
C GLN A 250 -18.06 14.48 -0.59
N ASP A 251 -17.32 14.23 -1.68
CA ASP A 251 -15.87 14.40 -1.72
C ASP A 251 -15.45 15.67 -2.48
N ALA A 252 -15.25 16.75 -1.72
CA ALA A 252 -14.78 18.03 -2.23
C ALA A 252 -13.42 17.96 -2.97
N ALA A 253 -12.59 16.92 -2.78
CA ALA A 253 -11.37 16.74 -3.55
C ALA A 253 -11.64 16.41 -5.03
N THR A 254 -12.81 15.87 -5.34
CA THR A 254 -13.23 15.48 -6.70
C THR A 254 -13.98 16.57 -7.46
N ALA A 255 -14.30 17.70 -6.81
CA ALA A 255 -15.14 18.76 -7.40
C ALA A 255 -14.56 19.43 -8.66
N GLY A 256 -13.24 19.32 -8.87
CA GLY A 256 -12.55 19.79 -10.08
C GLY A 256 -12.19 18.68 -11.08
N SER A 257 -12.64 17.44 -10.86
CA SER A 257 -12.29 16.31 -11.73
C SER A 257 -13.00 16.38 -13.08
N THR A 258 -12.28 15.98 -14.13
CA THR A 258 -12.79 15.85 -15.49
C THR A 258 -12.57 14.41 -15.96
N PRO A 259 -13.45 13.46 -15.60
CA PRO A 259 -13.34 12.08 -16.07
C PRO A 259 -13.38 12.03 -17.60
N GLN A 260 -12.66 11.08 -18.16
CA GLN A 260 -12.61 10.80 -19.60
C GLN A 260 -13.10 9.36 -19.83
N ALA A 261 -13.35 8.99 -21.08
CA ALA A 261 -13.51 7.58 -21.45
C ALA A 261 -12.11 6.94 -21.53
N TYR A 262 -11.68 6.30 -20.44
CA TYR A 262 -10.42 5.60 -20.33
C TYR A 262 -10.42 4.30 -21.14
N VAL A 263 -11.57 3.67 -21.37
CA VAL A 263 -11.70 2.54 -22.31
C VAL A 263 -11.30 2.94 -23.73
N ASP A 264 -11.71 4.13 -24.20
CA ASP A 264 -11.34 4.65 -25.53
C ASP A 264 -9.83 4.87 -25.68
N ALA A 265 -9.10 5.03 -24.58
CA ALA A 265 -7.64 5.22 -24.56
C ALA A 265 -6.85 3.89 -24.64
N VAL A 266 -7.52 2.74 -24.49
CA VAL A 266 -6.92 1.40 -24.57
C VAL A 266 -7.49 0.57 -25.72
N ASP A 267 -8.71 0.87 -26.16
CA ASP A 267 -9.33 0.26 -27.33
C ASP A 267 -8.60 0.65 -28.62
N GLY A 268 -8.25 -0.36 -29.42
CA GLY A 268 -7.58 -0.16 -30.71
C GLY A 268 -6.11 0.28 -30.63
N VAL A 269 -5.49 0.30 -29.44
CA VAL A 269 -4.04 0.52 -29.29
C VAL A 269 -3.27 -0.60 -30.00
N ASP A 270 -2.50 -0.24 -31.03
CA ASP A 270 -1.68 -1.15 -31.80
C ASP A 270 -0.18 -0.82 -31.70
N ALA A 271 0.66 -1.54 -32.44
CA ALA A 271 2.10 -1.33 -32.43
C ALA A 271 2.53 0.07 -32.93
N ALA A 272 1.74 0.74 -33.77
CA ALA A 272 2.07 2.07 -34.29
C ALA A 272 1.91 3.17 -33.23
N ALA A 273 1.06 2.96 -32.21
CA ALA A 273 0.97 3.87 -31.07
C ALA A 273 2.34 4.04 -30.35
N VAL A 274 3.15 2.97 -30.32
CA VAL A 274 4.48 2.96 -29.69
C VAL A 274 5.47 3.87 -30.43
N GLU A 275 5.35 4.03 -31.76
CA GLU A 275 6.22 4.91 -32.55
C GLU A 275 6.08 6.40 -32.18
N THR A 276 4.93 6.80 -31.62
CA THR A 276 4.69 8.17 -31.15
C THR A 276 5.09 8.40 -29.69
N LEU A 277 5.38 7.34 -28.94
CA LEU A 277 5.59 7.40 -27.49
C LEU A 277 7.01 7.86 -27.13
N THR A 278 7.12 8.91 -26.32
CA THR A 278 8.36 9.35 -25.69
C THR A 278 8.36 8.98 -24.20
N VAL A 279 9.27 8.11 -23.79
CA VAL A 279 9.40 7.62 -22.41
C VAL A 279 10.59 8.28 -21.73
N GLY A 280 10.33 9.07 -20.69
CA GLY A 280 11.37 9.55 -19.76
C GLY A 280 11.74 8.47 -18.75
N VAL A 281 13.02 8.32 -18.45
CA VAL A 281 13.56 7.31 -17.52
C VAL A 281 14.31 8.03 -16.40
N PRO A 282 13.68 8.32 -15.25
CA PRO A 282 14.32 9.04 -14.15
C PRO A 282 15.35 8.18 -13.41
N ASP A 283 16.59 8.66 -13.32
CA ASP A 283 17.68 7.98 -12.60
C ASP A 283 17.34 7.65 -11.15
N GLU A 284 16.57 8.50 -10.47
CA GLU A 284 16.17 8.28 -9.07
C GLU A 284 15.22 7.08 -8.90
N LEU A 285 14.61 6.63 -9.99
CA LEU A 285 13.82 5.40 -10.07
C LEU A 285 14.66 4.15 -10.41
N PHE A 286 15.99 4.22 -10.32
CA PHE A 286 16.92 3.07 -10.39
C PHE A 286 17.88 2.99 -9.18
N GLY A 287 18.80 2.01 -9.19
CA GLY A 287 19.74 1.70 -8.10
C GLY A 287 19.18 0.75 -7.04
N GLY A 288 18.40 -0.26 -7.43
CA GLY A 288 17.73 -1.20 -6.51
C GLY A 288 18.40 -2.57 -6.43
N GLU A 289 17.58 -3.61 -6.51
CA GLU A 289 18.07 -4.96 -6.77
C GLU A 289 18.50 -5.05 -8.24
N PRO A 290 19.75 -5.43 -8.56
CA PRO A 290 20.25 -5.46 -9.93
C PRO A 290 19.34 -6.22 -10.90
N ALA A 291 18.84 -7.40 -10.51
CA ALA A 291 17.96 -8.20 -11.37
C ALA A 291 16.64 -7.50 -11.74
N VAL A 292 16.09 -6.63 -10.87
CA VAL A 292 14.88 -5.84 -11.19
C VAL A 292 15.22 -4.68 -12.09
N ASP A 293 16.29 -3.95 -11.74
CA ASP A 293 16.81 -2.84 -12.54
C ASP A 293 17.15 -3.29 -13.97
N GLU A 294 17.68 -4.51 -14.15
CA GLU A 294 17.95 -5.16 -15.43
C GLU A 294 16.66 -5.57 -16.15
N THR A 295 15.70 -6.19 -15.46
CA THR A 295 14.41 -6.59 -16.06
C THR A 295 13.60 -5.40 -16.57
N VAL A 296 13.56 -4.30 -15.80
CA VAL A 296 12.85 -3.07 -16.20
C VAL A 296 13.55 -2.37 -17.36
N ARG A 297 14.89 -2.38 -17.40
CA ARG A 297 15.64 -1.87 -18.56
C ARG A 297 15.42 -2.71 -19.82
N ALA A 298 15.36 -4.03 -19.70
CA ALA A 298 15.06 -4.89 -20.86
C ALA A 298 13.69 -4.57 -21.48
N ALA A 299 12.66 -4.30 -20.68
CA ALA A 299 11.36 -3.87 -21.20
C ALA A 299 11.38 -2.46 -21.84
N LEU A 300 12.24 -1.55 -21.35
CA LEU A 300 12.48 -0.25 -21.99
C LEU A 300 13.22 -0.42 -23.33
N ASP A 301 14.18 -1.34 -23.40
CA ASP A 301 14.89 -1.69 -24.64
C ASP A 301 13.92 -2.33 -25.66
N GLU A 302 12.96 -3.15 -25.22
CA GLU A 302 11.89 -3.71 -26.06
C GLU A 302 10.95 -2.61 -26.61
N LEU A 303 10.55 -1.63 -25.79
CA LEU A 303 9.78 -0.47 -26.25
C LEU A 303 10.56 0.38 -27.25
N ALA A 304 11.85 0.61 -27.01
CA ALA A 304 12.73 1.32 -27.95
C ALA A 304 12.88 0.57 -29.28
N ALA A 305 13.02 -0.76 -29.24
CA ALA A 305 13.07 -1.62 -30.42
C ALA A 305 11.73 -1.65 -31.19
N ALA A 306 10.61 -1.44 -30.50
CA ALA A 306 9.28 -1.30 -31.08
C ALA A 306 8.97 0.12 -31.61
N GLY A 307 9.88 1.08 -31.45
CA GLY A 307 9.79 2.43 -32.04
C GLY A 307 9.68 3.59 -31.04
N ALA A 308 9.55 3.33 -29.74
CA ALA A 308 9.44 4.40 -28.75
C ALA A 308 10.74 5.20 -28.60
N THR A 309 10.61 6.50 -28.33
CA THR A 309 11.75 7.36 -27.99
C THR A 309 12.02 7.30 -26.48
N VAL A 310 12.99 6.50 -26.06
CA VAL A 310 13.41 6.43 -24.65
C VAL A 310 14.50 7.48 -24.35
N ARG A 311 14.36 8.22 -23.25
CA ARG A 311 15.30 9.27 -22.82
C ARG A 311 15.58 9.19 -21.32
N GLU A 312 16.84 9.32 -20.92
CA GLU A 312 17.20 9.53 -19.51
C GLU A 312 16.74 10.92 -19.06
N VAL A 313 16.13 11.01 -17.87
CA VAL A 313 15.74 12.28 -17.22
C VAL A 313 16.11 12.23 -15.73
N SER A 314 15.86 13.30 -14.99
CA SER A 314 16.01 13.37 -13.53
C SER A 314 14.81 14.10 -12.95
N ILE A 315 14.40 13.73 -11.73
CA ILE A 315 13.37 14.43 -10.96
C ILE A 315 14.06 15.32 -9.91
N PRO A 316 14.10 16.66 -10.10
CA PRO A 316 14.60 17.58 -9.10
C PRO A 316 13.94 17.37 -7.73
N ASN A 317 14.70 17.58 -6.65
CA ASN A 317 14.22 17.50 -5.26
C ASN A 317 13.69 16.12 -4.81
N PHE A 318 13.80 15.05 -5.61
CA PHE A 318 13.23 13.73 -5.28
C PHE A 318 13.73 13.13 -3.95
N GLU A 319 14.90 13.55 -3.45
CA GLU A 319 15.39 13.20 -2.11
C GLU A 319 14.42 13.54 -0.97
N TYR A 320 13.53 14.52 -1.19
CA TYR A 320 12.49 14.92 -0.24
C TYR A 320 11.18 14.13 -0.36
N ALA A 321 10.98 13.30 -1.39
CA ALA A 321 9.71 12.60 -1.62
C ALA A 321 9.32 11.70 -0.44
N ILE A 322 10.24 10.83 0.01
CA ILE A 322 10.00 9.93 1.15
C ILE A 322 9.87 10.72 2.48
N PRO A 323 10.76 11.68 2.83
CA PRO A 323 10.58 12.53 4.01
C PRO A 323 9.24 13.29 4.04
N ALA A 324 8.80 13.85 2.90
CA ALA A 324 7.56 14.60 2.80
C ALA A 324 6.35 13.69 3.03
N TRP A 325 6.28 12.58 2.28
CA TRP A 325 5.24 11.56 2.42
C TRP A 325 5.15 11.04 3.85
N TRP A 326 6.30 10.65 4.45
CA TRP A 326 6.35 10.09 5.79
C TRP A 326 5.87 11.08 6.87
N ALA A 327 6.33 12.33 6.80
CA ALA A 327 5.93 13.35 7.77
C ALA A 327 4.45 13.73 7.62
N ILE A 328 3.93 13.82 6.39
CA ILE A 328 2.51 14.08 6.14
C ILE A 328 1.67 12.92 6.69
N ALA A 329 1.91 11.70 6.20
CA ALA A 329 1.03 10.57 6.45
C ALA A 329 0.99 10.15 7.93
N MET A 330 2.14 10.17 8.63
CA MET A 330 2.17 9.87 10.08
C MET A 330 1.48 10.96 10.92
N THR A 331 1.48 12.21 10.45
CA THR A 331 0.77 13.31 11.15
C THR A 331 -0.74 13.21 10.91
N GLU A 332 -1.16 12.97 9.67
CA GLU A 332 -2.58 12.86 9.31
C GLU A 332 -3.24 11.65 9.96
N VAL A 333 -2.62 10.46 9.91
CA VAL A 333 -3.20 9.25 10.52
C VAL A 333 -3.36 9.39 12.03
N ALA A 334 -2.39 10.00 12.71
CA ALA A 334 -2.47 10.21 14.15
C ALA A 334 -3.50 11.28 14.54
N ALA A 335 -3.70 12.30 13.70
CA ALA A 335 -4.77 13.28 13.88
C ALA A 335 -6.16 12.67 13.60
N TYR A 336 -6.29 11.80 12.60
CA TYR A 336 -7.52 11.07 12.28
C TYR A 336 -7.93 10.15 13.44
N VAL A 337 -6.97 9.40 14.00
CA VAL A 337 -7.17 8.53 15.17
C VAL A 337 -7.43 9.33 16.45
N GLU A 338 -6.79 10.48 16.69
CA GLU A 338 -7.11 11.37 17.85
C GLU A 338 -8.55 11.92 17.81
N ARG A 339 -9.23 11.81 16.65
CA ARG A 339 -10.62 12.25 16.44
C ARG A 339 -11.57 11.09 16.14
N ASN A 340 -11.19 9.87 16.52
CA ASN A 340 -12.03 8.69 16.38
C ASN A 340 -12.50 8.46 14.93
N GLY A 341 -11.64 8.74 13.95
CA GLY A 341 -11.99 8.62 12.53
C GLY A 341 -12.89 9.75 11.98
N ALA A 342 -13.21 10.77 12.77
CA ALA A 342 -13.97 11.93 12.31
C ALA A 342 -13.12 12.89 11.46
N ASN A 343 -13.67 13.28 10.31
CA ASN A 343 -13.01 14.18 9.37
C ASN A 343 -13.40 15.65 9.61
N PHE A 344 -12.55 16.41 10.29
CA PHE A 344 -12.73 17.86 10.34
C PHE A 344 -12.34 18.56 9.04
N TRP A 345 -13.04 19.65 8.73
CA TRP A 345 -12.76 20.53 7.58
C TRP A 345 -12.87 19.83 6.22
N GLN A 346 -13.83 18.91 6.09
CA GLN A 346 -14.25 18.28 4.85
C GLN A 346 -15.76 18.50 4.60
N ARG A 347 -16.24 18.22 3.38
CA ARG A 347 -17.68 18.14 3.07
C ARG A 347 -18.21 16.71 3.08
N SER A 348 -17.34 15.73 3.32
CA SER A 348 -17.70 14.34 3.45
C SER A 348 -18.53 14.15 4.72
N VAL A 349 -19.66 13.45 4.58
CA VAL A 349 -20.44 12.98 5.70
C VAL A 349 -19.64 11.85 6.35
N ALA A 350 -19.24 12.03 7.61
CA ALA A 350 -18.65 10.96 8.39
C ALA A 350 -19.77 10.10 8.98
N ASP A 351 -19.64 8.78 8.91
CA ASP A 351 -20.55 7.85 9.58
C ASP A 351 -20.39 7.99 11.11
N PRO A 352 -21.44 8.40 11.85
CA PRO A 352 -21.39 8.47 13.30
C PRO A 352 -21.19 7.10 13.95
N ALA A 353 -21.70 6.02 13.34
CA ALA A 353 -21.55 4.65 13.85
C ALA A 353 -20.08 4.18 13.73
N PHE A 354 -19.41 4.47 12.61
CA PHE A 354 -17.96 4.25 12.51
C PHE A 354 -17.20 5.07 13.55
N THR A 355 -17.54 6.36 13.72
CA THR A 355 -16.85 7.24 14.69
C THR A 355 -16.98 6.73 16.14
N ALA A 356 -18.18 6.29 16.53
CA ALA A 356 -18.42 5.65 17.83
C ALA A 356 -17.64 4.33 17.97
N ALA A 357 -17.62 3.49 16.93
CA ALA A 357 -16.88 2.23 16.94
C ALA A 357 -15.35 2.44 17.08
N VAL A 358 -14.79 3.53 16.53
CA VAL A 358 -13.37 3.88 16.75
C VAL A 358 -13.11 4.29 18.21
N ASP A 359 -13.98 5.10 18.81
CA ASP A 359 -13.85 5.52 20.21
C ASP A 359 -13.89 4.32 21.16
N GLU A 360 -14.93 3.49 21.06
CA GLU A 360 -15.13 2.29 21.88
C GLU A 360 -13.95 1.31 21.73
N ALA A 361 -13.56 0.98 20.49
CA ALA A 361 -12.50 0.03 20.24
C ALA A 361 -11.12 0.50 20.75
N LEU A 362 -10.83 1.81 20.69
CA LEU A 362 -9.59 2.36 21.23
C LEU A 362 -9.63 2.53 22.76
N ALA A 363 -10.80 2.84 23.33
CA ALA A 363 -10.96 2.95 24.78
C ALA A 363 -10.83 1.58 25.48
N GLU A 364 -11.46 0.53 24.93
CA GLU A 364 -11.54 -0.78 25.58
C GLU A 364 -10.49 -1.79 25.06
N ARG A 365 -10.21 -1.78 23.75
CA ARG A 365 -9.49 -2.85 23.05
C ARG A 365 -8.17 -2.43 22.41
N ALA A 366 -7.64 -1.23 22.67
CA ALA A 366 -6.35 -0.77 22.11
C ALA A 366 -5.15 -1.71 22.37
N GLY A 367 -5.22 -2.64 23.34
CA GLY A 367 -4.23 -3.70 23.52
C GLY A 367 -4.19 -4.77 22.43
N GLU A 368 -5.18 -4.82 21.54
CA GLU A 368 -5.24 -5.75 20.40
C GLU A 368 -4.54 -5.21 19.14
N LEU A 369 -4.30 -3.90 19.10
CA LEU A 369 -3.67 -3.16 18.01
C LEU A 369 -2.26 -3.71 17.71
N GLY A 370 -1.94 -3.90 16.43
CA GLY A 370 -0.64 -4.41 16.03
C GLY A 370 0.53 -3.48 16.37
N ASP A 371 1.71 -4.06 16.61
CA ASP A 371 2.94 -3.31 16.91
C ASP A 371 3.22 -2.19 15.90
N TYR A 372 2.94 -2.42 14.60
CA TYR A 372 3.28 -1.46 13.55
C TYR A 372 2.35 -0.23 13.50
N PRO A 373 1.00 -0.34 13.46
CA PRO A 373 0.13 0.82 13.65
C PRO A 373 0.32 1.48 15.03
N ALA A 374 0.55 0.72 16.11
CA ALA A 374 0.84 1.30 17.43
C ALA A 374 2.12 2.16 17.45
N GLU A 375 3.22 1.66 16.87
CA GLU A 375 4.45 2.45 16.69
C GLU A 375 4.24 3.69 15.80
N ALA A 376 3.40 3.59 14.77
CA ALA A 376 3.09 4.69 13.87
C ALA A 376 2.24 5.78 14.54
N PHE A 377 1.19 5.41 15.28
CA PHE A 377 0.36 6.36 16.03
C PHE A 377 1.18 7.07 17.10
N LEU A 378 2.04 6.35 17.84
CA LEU A 378 2.96 6.95 18.80
C LEU A 378 3.94 7.94 18.15
N TYR A 379 4.46 7.61 16.96
CA TYR A 379 5.34 8.51 16.21
C TYR A 379 4.60 9.72 15.65
N GLY A 380 3.36 9.56 15.18
CA GLY A 380 2.50 10.65 14.74
C GLY A 380 2.12 11.60 15.87
N GLN A 381 1.82 11.08 17.06
CA GLN A 381 1.61 11.91 18.26
C GLN A 381 2.88 12.67 18.67
N HIS A 382 4.07 12.08 18.51
CA HIS A 382 5.34 12.81 18.63
C HIS A 382 5.49 13.92 17.56
N LEU A 383 5.00 13.69 16.33
CA LEU A 383 4.94 14.71 15.26
C LEU A 383 3.80 15.72 15.42
N LEU A 384 2.87 15.56 16.38
CA LEU A 384 1.85 16.56 16.72
C LEU A 384 2.27 17.41 17.94
N ALA A 385 3.14 16.88 18.80
CA ALA A 385 3.67 17.58 19.95
C ALA A 385 4.53 18.81 19.57
N ALA A 386 4.35 19.91 20.32
CA ALA A 386 5.15 21.16 20.33
C ALA A 386 5.57 21.75 18.96
N ASP A 387 6.58 21.18 18.30
CA ASP A 387 7.17 21.61 17.02
C ASP A 387 6.43 21.02 15.80
N GLY A 388 5.48 20.11 16.03
CA GLY A 388 4.79 19.31 15.03
C GLY A 388 4.22 20.05 13.81
N PRO A 389 3.41 21.11 13.99
CA PRO A 389 2.85 21.87 12.88
C PRO A 389 3.90 22.47 11.94
N GLU A 390 5.11 22.78 12.43
CA GLU A 390 6.18 23.29 11.56
C GLU A 390 6.73 22.19 10.66
N TYR A 391 6.92 20.97 11.17
CA TYR A 391 7.35 19.83 10.37
C TYR A 391 6.31 19.44 9.31
N TYR A 392 5.02 19.51 9.65
CA TYR A 392 3.94 19.32 8.69
C TYR A 392 3.94 20.37 7.56
N ALA A 393 4.10 21.66 7.90
CA ALA A 393 4.21 22.73 6.92
C ALA A 393 5.48 22.61 6.03
N ARG A 394 6.62 22.22 6.62
CA ARG A 394 7.86 21.91 5.87
C ARG A 394 7.67 20.72 4.94
N ALA A 395 6.94 19.69 5.36
CA ALA A 395 6.64 18.51 4.55
C ALA A 395 5.71 18.85 3.37
N GLN A 396 4.68 19.68 3.56
CA GLN A 396 3.86 20.19 2.45
C GLN A 396 4.66 21.05 1.46
N ARG A 397 5.60 21.87 1.94
CA ARG A 397 6.52 22.60 1.04
C ARG A 397 7.44 21.65 0.26
N ALA A 398 7.95 20.61 0.92
CA ALA A 398 8.78 19.59 0.28
C ALA A 398 7.99 18.78 -0.77
N ARG A 399 6.72 18.45 -0.48
CA ARG A 399 5.76 17.88 -1.43
C ARG A 399 5.65 18.74 -2.70
N ALA A 400 5.37 20.03 -2.56
CA ALA A 400 5.25 20.94 -3.70
C ALA A 400 6.55 21.01 -4.56
N LEU A 401 7.74 20.95 -3.93
CA LEU A 401 9.02 20.91 -4.65
C LEU A 401 9.25 19.60 -5.43
N VAL A 402 8.71 18.47 -4.94
CA VAL A 402 8.78 17.17 -5.61
C VAL A 402 7.75 17.11 -6.74
N THR A 403 6.53 17.61 -6.53
CA THR A 403 5.50 17.70 -7.59
C THR A 403 6.01 18.53 -8.76
N ALA A 404 6.56 19.72 -8.50
CA ALA A 404 7.18 20.56 -9.54
C ALA A 404 8.34 19.84 -10.25
N GLY A 405 9.21 19.11 -9.52
CA GLY A 405 10.28 18.32 -10.14
C GLY A 405 9.78 17.17 -11.02
N VAL A 406 8.57 16.65 -10.78
CA VAL A 406 7.93 15.62 -11.63
C VAL A 406 7.26 16.25 -12.85
N GLU A 407 6.67 17.43 -12.69
CA GLU A 407 6.20 18.26 -13.81
C GLU A 407 7.36 18.65 -14.74
N ASP A 408 8.49 19.11 -14.20
CA ASP A 408 9.73 19.39 -14.93
C ASP A 408 10.26 18.15 -15.67
N ALA A 409 10.27 16.98 -15.02
CA ALA A 409 10.74 15.73 -15.62
C ALA A 409 9.83 15.22 -16.75
N LEU A 410 8.55 15.60 -16.72
CA LEU A 410 7.56 15.33 -17.77
C LEU A 410 7.62 16.36 -18.93
N GLU A 411 8.43 17.43 -18.83
CA GLU A 411 8.58 18.37 -19.93
C GLU A 411 9.26 17.71 -21.14
N GLY A 412 8.49 17.47 -22.21
CA GLY A 412 9.00 16.91 -23.47
C GLY A 412 9.09 15.38 -23.51
N VAL A 413 8.42 14.68 -22.59
CA VAL A 413 8.15 13.23 -22.63
C VAL A 413 6.66 12.98 -22.31
N ASP A 414 6.09 11.87 -22.77
CA ASP A 414 4.67 11.57 -22.57
C ASP A 414 4.41 10.87 -21.22
N VAL A 415 5.37 10.04 -20.78
CA VAL A 415 5.31 9.28 -19.52
C VAL A 415 6.69 9.14 -18.88
N LEU A 416 6.77 9.06 -17.55
CA LEU A 416 7.98 8.61 -16.86
C LEU A 416 7.89 7.13 -16.49
N ALA A 417 8.92 6.36 -16.85
CA ALA A 417 9.08 4.96 -16.53
C ALA A 417 10.29 4.67 -15.63
N GLY A 418 10.09 3.77 -14.69
CA GLY A 418 11.13 3.34 -13.76
C GLY A 418 10.67 2.16 -12.91
N ARG A 419 11.58 1.60 -12.11
CA ARG A 419 11.25 0.40 -11.33
C ARG A 419 10.25 0.71 -10.21
N ARG A 420 9.35 -0.24 -9.95
CA ARG A 420 8.66 -0.27 -8.66
C ARG A 420 9.67 -0.67 -7.59
N ARG A 421 9.82 0.14 -6.53
CA ARG A 421 10.86 -0.06 -5.51
C ARG A 421 10.63 -1.39 -4.77
N ARG A 422 11.44 -2.39 -5.09
CA ARG A 422 11.34 -3.75 -4.50
C ARG A 422 11.77 -3.77 -3.04
N TRP A 423 10.95 -4.40 -2.22
CA TRP A 423 11.37 -5.08 -1.00
C TRP A 423 10.82 -6.51 -1.03
N SER A 424 11.43 -7.39 -1.84
CA SER A 424 11.10 -8.82 -1.69
C SER A 424 11.77 -9.32 -0.43
N ARG A 425 10.98 -9.90 0.45
CA ARG A 425 11.47 -10.66 1.59
C ARG A 425 11.07 -12.12 1.43
N PRO A 426 12.02 -13.06 1.60
CA PRO A 426 11.66 -14.40 2.07
C PRO A 426 10.89 -14.24 3.40
N ARG A 427 9.83 -15.03 3.59
CA ARG A 427 9.05 -15.05 4.84
C ARG A 427 9.93 -15.27 6.08
N GLY A 428 9.47 -14.75 7.23
CA GLY A 428 10.06 -15.03 8.55
C GLY A 428 11.39 -14.33 8.89
N ARG A 429 11.92 -13.43 8.05
CA ARG A 429 13.08 -12.59 8.44
C ARG A 429 12.67 -11.37 9.26
N ALA A 430 12.69 -11.57 10.58
CA ALA A 430 12.45 -10.58 11.62
C ALA A 430 12.86 -9.15 11.23
N ARG A 431 11.99 -8.19 11.57
CA ARG A 431 12.08 -6.79 11.19
C ARG A 431 13.44 -6.19 11.54
N ALA A 432 13.97 -5.39 10.61
CA ALA A 432 14.91 -4.35 10.98
C ALA A 432 14.07 -3.26 11.66
N THR A 433 13.73 -3.46 12.94
CA THR A 433 12.94 -2.52 13.76
C THR A 433 13.53 -1.11 13.67
N TRP A 434 12.77 -0.06 14.01
CA TRP A 434 13.25 1.33 13.94
C TRP A 434 14.62 1.57 14.59
N ARG A 435 14.96 0.76 15.61
CA ARG A 435 16.27 0.70 16.29
C ARG A 435 17.45 0.47 15.32
N THR A 436 17.23 -0.19 14.19
CA THR A 436 18.24 -0.56 13.20
C THR A 436 18.67 0.61 12.29
N VAL A 437 17.80 1.61 12.08
CA VAL A 437 18.13 2.82 11.28
C VAL A 437 19.25 3.65 11.94
N ARG A 438 19.47 3.48 13.26
CA ARG A 438 20.57 4.12 13.99
C ARG A 438 21.95 3.53 13.69
N SER A 439 22.07 2.28 13.24
CA SER A 439 23.38 1.63 13.05
C SER A 439 24.06 2.05 11.75
N THR A 440 23.30 2.16 10.65
CA THR A 440 23.81 2.53 9.31
C THR A 440 24.22 4.00 9.21
N ARG A 441 23.56 4.91 9.95
CA ARG A 441 23.97 6.34 9.98
C ARG A 441 25.28 6.60 10.74
N ARG A 442 25.73 5.70 11.62
CA ARG A 442 27.01 5.85 12.35
C ARG A 442 28.23 5.38 11.56
N SER A 443 28.08 4.41 10.65
CA SER A 443 29.16 3.99 9.75
C SER A 443 29.38 4.99 8.60
N ALA A 444 28.33 5.59 8.06
CA ALA A 444 28.42 6.53 6.93
C ALA A 444 29.12 7.88 7.25
N ARG A 445 29.28 8.27 8.52
CA ARG A 445 29.90 9.55 8.94
C ARG A 445 31.39 9.48 9.30
N ARG A 446 32.07 8.34 9.10
CA ARG A 446 33.53 8.21 9.34
C ARG A 446 34.24 7.61 8.12
N GLY A 447 34.49 8.45 7.12
CA GLY A 447 35.03 8.01 5.83
C GLY A 447 35.78 9.05 4.99
N ARG A 448 36.36 10.11 5.59
CA ARG A 448 37.23 11.07 4.88
C ARG A 448 38.40 11.57 5.74
N SER A 449 39.46 10.77 5.86
CA SER A 449 40.87 11.22 5.96
C SER A 449 41.85 10.05 6.12
N THR A 450 42.71 9.85 5.11
CA THR A 450 44.11 9.33 5.17
C THR A 450 44.54 8.27 6.21
N SER A 451 45.00 7.13 5.70
CA SER A 451 45.69 5.98 6.35
C SER A 451 47.05 6.33 7.00
N PRO A 452 47.79 5.39 7.65
CA PRO A 452 47.46 4.00 8.02
C PRO A 452 47.75 3.63 9.51
N ALA A 453 47.09 2.60 10.05
CA ALA A 453 47.54 1.95 11.29
C ALA A 453 47.15 0.47 11.35
N ILE A 454 48.13 -0.41 11.64
CA ILE A 454 47.95 -1.84 11.85
C ILE A 454 47.74 -2.11 13.35
N ARG A 455 46.62 -2.78 13.73
CA ARG A 455 46.68 -3.76 14.82
C ARG A 455 45.53 -4.77 14.80
N ARG A 456 45.89 -6.03 15.04
CA ARG A 456 45.00 -7.19 15.19
C ARG A 456 44.26 -7.12 16.52
N SER A 457 43.02 -7.65 16.61
CA SER A 457 42.82 -8.98 17.24
C SER A 457 41.33 -9.39 17.42
N ARG A 458 41.11 -10.70 17.19
CA ARG A 458 40.10 -11.59 17.83
C ARG A 458 38.60 -11.25 17.68
N CYS A 459 38.00 -11.81 16.64
CA CYS A 459 36.70 -12.49 16.81
C CYS A 459 36.93 -13.83 17.54
N PRO A 460 36.08 -14.21 18.51
CA PRO A 460 36.03 -15.58 19.01
C PRO A 460 35.19 -16.48 18.08
N VAL A 461 35.77 -17.60 17.65
CA VAL A 461 35.00 -18.71 17.07
C VAL A 461 34.33 -19.48 18.20
N ALA A 462 33.01 -19.67 18.12
CA ALA A 462 32.28 -20.65 18.92
C ALA A 462 31.60 -21.66 17.99
N ARG A 463 31.69 -22.95 18.33
CA ARG A 463 31.29 -24.08 17.50
C ARG A 463 29.95 -24.67 17.92
N THR A 464 29.14 -25.05 16.93
CA THR A 464 28.25 -26.23 16.84
C THR A 464 27.82 -26.97 18.11
N THR A 465 26.50 -27.11 18.30
CA THR A 465 25.74 -28.38 18.48
C THR A 465 24.26 -28.08 18.15
N GLY A 466 23.39 -29.00 17.70
CA GLY A 466 23.61 -30.35 17.20
C GLY A 466 22.39 -31.27 17.36
N SER A 467 21.76 -31.72 16.27
CA SER A 467 20.87 -32.90 16.20
C SER A 467 20.58 -33.25 14.73
N ARG A 468 20.03 -34.42 14.37
CA ARG A 468 20.46 -35.82 14.56
C ARG A 468 19.43 -36.70 13.81
N SER A 469 19.83 -37.30 12.68
CA SER A 469 19.23 -38.50 12.07
C SER A 469 20.17 -38.95 10.94
N GLY A 470 20.30 -40.23 10.56
CA GLY A 470 19.66 -41.43 11.10
C GLY A 470 19.54 -42.54 10.03
N CYS A 471 20.65 -43.06 9.50
CA CYS A 471 20.63 -44.07 8.41
C CYS A 471 20.59 -45.52 8.92
N SER A 472 20.02 -46.44 8.12
CA SER A 472 20.11 -47.89 8.32
C SER A 472 20.30 -48.70 7.01
N SER A 473 21.14 -49.74 7.10
CA SER A 473 21.26 -50.96 6.25
C SER A 473 21.54 -50.89 4.73
N SER A 474 22.81 -51.21 4.37
CA SER A 474 23.35 -52.34 3.54
C SER A 474 22.53 -53.03 2.42
N PRO A 475 23.13 -53.73 1.41
CA PRO A 475 24.55 -54.07 1.11
C PRO A 475 24.97 -53.65 -0.35
N GLY A 476 26.03 -54.11 -1.07
CA GLY A 476 27.22 -54.96 -0.78
C GLY A 476 28.08 -55.34 -2.03
N ALA A 477 29.29 -55.87 -1.79
CA ALA A 477 30.17 -56.71 -2.65
C ALA A 477 30.52 -56.39 -4.14
N ALA A 478 31.65 -55.69 -4.35
CA ALA A 478 32.87 -56.20 -5.05
C ALA A 478 32.87 -56.42 -6.63
N PRO A 479 34.01 -56.79 -7.30
CA PRO A 479 34.64 -55.86 -8.28
C PRO A 479 35.27 -56.46 -9.58
N THR A 480 35.71 -55.63 -10.55
CA THR A 480 36.79 -55.94 -11.54
C THR A 480 37.23 -54.67 -12.31
N ARG A 481 38.53 -54.29 -12.40
CA ARG A 481 39.58 -54.63 -13.42
C ARG A 481 39.32 -54.00 -14.82
N LEU A 482 40.29 -53.54 -15.64
CA LEU A 482 41.76 -53.73 -15.74
C LEU A 482 42.40 -52.72 -16.74
N ARG A 483 43.66 -52.23 -16.51
CA ARG A 483 44.71 -51.81 -17.53
C ARG A 483 44.35 -50.73 -18.61
N SER A 484 45.23 -50.15 -19.44
CA SER A 484 46.66 -49.69 -19.42
C SER A 484 46.98 -48.97 -20.76
N GLY A 485 47.91 -48.01 -20.95
CA GLY A 485 48.89 -47.37 -20.07
C GLY A 485 50.30 -47.26 -20.73
N ARG A 486 50.95 -46.06 -20.71
CA ARG A 486 52.22 -45.62 -21.41
C ARG A 486 51.95 -44.90 -22.77
N ARG A 487 52.75 -43.94 -23.29
CA ARG A 487 54.06 -43.30 -22.90
C ARG A 487 54.23 -41.93 -23.62
N ARG A 488 55.09 -41.03 -23.08
CA ARG A 488 56.00 -40.00 -23.69
C ARG A 488 55.73 -39.50 -25.14
N SER A 489 55.94 -38.23 -25.54
CA SER A 489 56.72 -37.07 -25.02
C SER A 489 56.55 -35.84 -25.95
N GLY A 490 56.89 -34.61 -25.50
CA GLY A 490 57.36 -33.55 -26.42
C GLY A 490 56.76 -32.14 -26.27
N SER A 491 57.48 -31.28 -25.53
CA SER A 491 57.65 -29.81 -25.68
C SER A 491 56.66 -28.89 -26.45
N ARG A 492 56.54 -27.66 -25.89
CA ARG A 492 56.11 -26.36 -26.46
C ARG A 492 54.64 -25.95 -26.30
N SER A 493 54.45 -25.03 -25.34
CA SER A 493 53.51 -23.89 -25.41
C SER A 493 53.88 -22.97 -26.61
N PRO A 494 52.97 -22.08 -27.13
CA PRO A 494 52.00 -21.31 -26.34
C PRO A 494 50.61 -20.99 -26.93
N SER A 495 49.76 -20.49 -26.02
CA SER A 495 48.65 -19.54 -26.24
C SER A 495 47.31 -20.04 -26.80
N ARG A 496 46.25 -19.30 -26.42
CA ARG A 496 44.87 -19.24 -26.95
C ARG A 496 43.92 -20.40 -26.59
N TRP A 497 43.14 -20.16 -25.54
CA TRP A 497 41.67 -20.17 -25.53
C TRP A 497 40.94 -21.02 -26.60
N HIS A 498 40.45 -22.20 -26.17
CA HIS A 498 39.19 -22.81 -26.63
C HIS A 498 38.21 -22.73 -25.42
N SER A 499 36.93 -22.38 -25.49
CA SER A 499 35.82 -22.74 -26.41
C SER A 499 35.27 -24.15 -26.22
N GLY A 500 34.01 -24.27 -25.81
CA GLY A 500 33.30 -25.52 -25.50
C GLY A 500 33.35 -25.89 -24.00
N SER A 501 32.30 -26.44 -23.38
CA SER A 501 30.99 -26.85 -23.93
C SER A 501 29.91 -27.01 -22.84
N SER A 502 28.79 -26.32 -23.02
CA SER A 502 27.39 -26.79 -22.89
C SER A 502 26.96 -27.75 -21.76
N SER A 503 26.08 -27.26 -20.89
CA SER A 503 24.93 -27.95 -20.26
C SER A 503 24.04 -26.85 -19.62
N HIS A 504 23.00 -26.28 -20.25
CA HIS A 504 21.80 -26.86 -20.88
C HIS A 504 20.99 -27.77 -19.92
N TRP A 505 20.22 -27.13 -19.03
CA TRP A 505 18.98 -27.62 -18.38
C TRP A 505 18.16 -26.37 -17.94
N PHE A 506 16.81 -26.44 -17.99
CA PHE A 506 15.86 -25.31 -17.92
C PHE A 506 15.97 -24.38 -19.15
N THR A 507 15.17 -24.45 -20.22
CA THR A 507 13.74 -24.80 -20.45
C THR A 507 12.72 -23.98 -19.67
N ASP A 508 12.16 -22.99 -20.39
CA ASP A 508 10.77 -22.52 -20.40
C ASP A 508 10.03 -22.38 -19.06
N CYS A 509 10.03 -21.14 -18.55
CA CYS A 509 8.86 -20.51 -17.93
C CYS A 509 8.69 -19.14 -18.58
N GLY A 510 7.46 -18.81 -18.99
CA GLY A 510 7.16 -17.64 -19.81
C GLY A 510 7.23 -16.30 -19.08
N VAL A 511 7.45 -15.25 -19.90
CA VAL A 511 7.27 -13.82 -19.66
C VAL A 511 6.52 -13.45 -18.36
N THR A 512 7.26 -13.03 -17.34
CA THR A 512 6.70 -12.28 -16.21
C THR A 512 6.30 -10.88 -16.69
N PRO A 513 5.09 -10.37 -16.41
CA PRO A 513 4.69 -9.04 -16.87
C PRO A 513 5.55 -7.96 -16.20
N VAL A 514 6.38 -7.28 -16.99
CA VAL A 514 7.19 -6.15 -16.50
C VAL A 514 6.25 -4.97 -16.27
N THR A 515 5.98 -4.67 -15.00
CA THR A 515 5.14 -3.51 -14.66
C THR A 515 5.90 -2.21 -14.91
N LEU A 516 5.81 -1.71 -16.14
CA LEU A 516 6.17 -0.33 -16.46
C LEU A 516 5.29 0.60 -15.61
N ILE A 517 5.91 1.49 -14.86
CA ILE A 517 5.20 2.63 -14.26
C ILE A 517 5.08 3.68 -15.37
N ALA A 518 3.90 4.29 -15.53
CA ALA A 518 3.78 5.60 -16.16
C ALA A 518 3.46 6.59 -15.03
N LEU A 519 4.40 7.45 -14.65
CA LEU A 519 4.07 8.59 -13.79
C LEU A 519 3.50 9.70 -14.68
N LEU A 520 2.22 9.98 -14.53
CA LEU A 520 1.57 11.23 -14.95
C LEU A 520 1.76 12.29 -13.84
N PRO A 521 1.61 13.59 -14.13
CA PRO A 521 1.97 14.66 -13.17
C PRO A 521 1.26 14.53 -11.82
N SER A 522 0.01 14.04 -11.86
CA SER A 522 -0.89 13.88 -10.70
C SER A 522 -0.61 12.64 -9.82
N LEU A 523 0.48 11.89 -10.06
CA LEU A 523 0.79 10.63 -9.36
C LEU A 523 1.91 10.74 -8.31
N CYS A 524 2.52 11.93 -8.15
CA CYS A 524 3.64 12.13 -7.24
C CYS A 524 3.28 13.00 -6.03
N VAL A 525 3.25 12.30 -4.88
CA VAL A 525 2.91 12.75 -3.52
C VAL A 525 1.43 13.03 -3.33
#